data_AF-A0A8B9Q9Q1-F1
#
_entry.id   AF-A0A8B9Q9Q1-F1
#
_cell.length_a   1.000
_cell.length_b   1.000
_cell.length_c   1.000
_cell.angle_alpha   90.00
_cell.angle_beta   90.00
_cell.angle_gamma   90.00
#
_symmetry.space_group_name_H-M   'P 1'
#
loop_
_entity.id
_entity.type
_entity.pdbx_description
1 polymer ?
#
loop_
_entity_poly.entity_id
_entity_poly.type
_entity_poly.pdbx_seq_one_letter_code
_entity_poly.pdbx_strand_id
1 'polypeptide(L)'
;MPHHFESNFVLELGKEEEKVFDPNSLDADRCESCYGAESEDIRCCNTCDDVREAYRRRGWAFKNPDTIEQCKREGFSQKMQEQKNEGCQVYGFLEVNKVAGNFHFAPGKSFQQSHVHVHDLQSFGLDNINMTHYIKHLSFGRDYPGIVNPLDGTDVTAQQASMMFQYFVKVVPTVYMKVDGEVVRTNQFSVTRHEKIANGLIGDQGLPGVFVLYDTCHPEKN
;
A
#
# COMPACT_ATOMS: atom_id res chain seq x y z
N MET A 1 42.64 31.77 13.24
CA MET A 1 42.98 31.40 11.85
C MET A 1 42.40 30.01 11.61
N PRO A 2 41.25 29.87 10.94
CA PRO A 2 40.68 28.57 10.64
C PRO A 2 41.18 28.10 9.27
N HIS A 3 41.67 26.86 9.21
CA HIS A 3 42.04 26.18 7.98
C HIS A 3 40.78 25.80 7.20
N HIS A 4 40.68 26.24 5.94
CA HIS A 4 39.77 25.67 4.96
C HIS A 4 40.31 24.30 4.51
N PHE A 5 39.48 23.27 4.65
CA PHE A 5 39.61 22.02 3.93
C PHE A 5 38.48 22.00 2.89
N GLU A 6 38.79 22.30 1.64
CA GLU A 6 37.91 21.96 0.52
C GLU A 6 38.24 20.53 0.10
N SER A 7 37.30 19.62 0.34
CA SER A 7 37.31 18.29 -0.28
C SER A 7 36.40 18.36 -1.51
N ASN A 8 36.99 18.46 -2.70
CA ASN A 8 36.29 18.20 -3.95
C ASN A 8 36.15 16.70 -4.13
N PHE A 9 34.96 16.17 -3.81
CA PHE A 9 34.58 14.81 -4.14
C PHE A 9 33.79 14.83 -5.46
N VAL A 10 34.42 14.41 -6.55
CA VAL A 10 33.72 14.12 -7.81
C VAL A 10 33.23 12.67 -7.71
N LEU A 11 31.93 12.50 -7.45
CA LEU A 11 31.25 11.23 -7.61
C LEU A 11 30.97 11.03 -9.10
N GLU A 12 31.83 10.31 -9.80
CA GLU A 12 31.46 9.70 -11.08
C GLU A 12 30.58 8.48 -10.80
N LEU A 13 29.26 8.69 -10.82
CA LEU A 13 28.30 7.59 -10.93
C LEU A 13 28.37 7.08 -12.37
N GLY A 14 29.00 5.92 -12.56
CA GLY A 14 28.87 5.15 -13.79
C GLY A 14 27.40 4.82 -14.01
N LYS A 15 26.76 5.51 -14.96
CA LYS A 15 25.45 5.14 -15.46
C LYS A 15 25.65 3.95 -16.40
N GLU A 16 25.27 2.76 -15.98
CA GLU A 16 24.74 1.80 -16.95
C GLU A 16 23.42 2.40 -17.46
N GLU A 17 23.32 2.58 -18.78
CA GLU A 17 22.07 3.01 -19.42
C GLU A 17 21.03 1.90 -19.21
N GLU A 18 20.18 2.03 -18.20
CA GLU A 18 18.93 1.27 -18.13
C GLU A 18 18.15 1.52 -19.40
N LYS A 19 17.91 0.47 -20.19
CA LYS A 19 16.95 0.51 -21.31
C LYS A 19 15.55 0.59 -20.73
N VAL A 20 15.14 1.77 -20.29
CA VAL A 20 13.76 2.06 -19.93
C VAL A 20 12.93 1.89 -21.21
N PHE A 21 12.05 0.89 -21.22
CA PHE A 21 11.12 0.68 -22.33
C PHE A 21 10.24 1.92 -22.50
N ASP A 22 10.32 2.57 -23.65
CA ASP A 22 9.43 3.68 -24.02
C ASP A 22 8.14 3.10 -24.63
N PRO A 23 6.99 3.19 -23.96
CA PRO A 23 5.72 2.68 -24.49
C PRO A 23 5.28 3.38 -25.78
N ASN A 24 5.82 4.56 -26.11
CA ASN A 24 5.56 5.27 -27.35
C ASN A 24 6.41 4.79 -28.53
N SER A 25 7.37 3.88 -28.31
CA SER A 25 8.20 3.31 -29.37
C SER A 25 7.46 2.30 -30.26
N LEU A 26 6.25 1.93 -29.88
CA LEU A 26 5.42 0.95 -30.56
C LEU A 26 4.19 1.61 -31.18
N ASP A 27 3.66 1.00 -32.24
CA ASP A 27 2.46 1.48 -32.94
C ASP A 27 1.27 1.64 -31.97
N ALA A 28 0.63 2.80 -32.01
CA ALA A 28 -0.52 3.13 -31.17
C ALA A 28 -1.77 2.31 -31.54
N ASP A 29 -1.89 1.89 -32.80
CA ASP A 29 -3.05 1.15 -33.32
C ASP A 29 -2.88 -0.37 -33.21
N ARG A 30 -1.80 -0.85 -32.57
CA ARG A 30 -1.58 -2.28 -32.38
C ARG A 30 -2.64 -2.91 -31.49
N CYS A 31 -2.94 -4.18 -31.75
CA CYS A 31 -3.81 -5.02 -30.94
C CYS A 31 -3.05 -6.31 -30.62
N GLU A 32 -2.43 -6.35 -29.44
CA GLU A 32 -1.70 -7.52 -28.97
C GLU A 32 -2.63 -8.49 -28.21
N SER A 33 -2.22 -9.76 -28.13
CA SER A 33 -2.99 -10.85 -27.52
C SER A 33 -3.14 -10.69 -26.00
N CYS A 34 -4.33 -10.98 -25.48
CA CYS A 34 -4.59 -11.15 -24.05
C CYS A 34 -4.47 -12.62 -23.63
N TYR A 35 -3.84 -13.47 -24.46
CA TYR A 35 -3.59 -14.88 -24.15
C TYR A 35 -4.87 -15.67 -23.81
N GLY A 36 -5.96 -15.37 -24.52
CA GLY A 36 -7.25 -16.03 -24.34
C GLY A 36 -8.14 -15.38 -23.28
N ALA A 37 -7.69 -14.30 -22.63
CA ALA A 37 -8.46 -13.55 -21.63
C ALA A 37 -9.28 -12.37 -22.21
N GLU A 38 -9.36 -12.23 -23.53
CA GLU A 38 -10.14 -11.19 -24.20
C GLU A 38 -11.62 -11.22 -23.79
N SER A 39 -12.29 -10.08 -23.75
CA SER A 39 -13.72 -9.94 -23.45
C SER A 39 -14.34 -8.84 -24.32
N GLU A 40 -15.65 -8.63 -24.24
CA GLU A 40 -16.32 -7.54 -24.97
C GLU A 40 -15.71 -6.17 -24.62
N ASP A 41 -15.31 -5.99 -23.35
CA ASP A 41 -14.69 -4.77 -22.81
C ASP A 41 -13.17 -4.70 -23.01
N ILE A 42 -12.49 -5.84 -23.15
CA ILE A 42 -11.02 -5.92 -23.31
C ILE A 42 -10.73 -6.77 -24.54
N ARG A 43 -10.62 -6.13 -25.70
CA ARG A 43 -10.41 -6.84 -26.97
C ARG A 43 -8.94 -7.11 -27.28
N CYS A 44 -8.05 -6.29 -26.74
CA CYS A 44 -6.61 -6.32 -26.99
C CYS A 44 -5.88 -5.97 -25.70
N CYS A 45 -4.64 -6.46 -25.54
CA CYS A 45 -3.80 -6.17 -24.39
C CYS A 45 -2.42 -5.69 -24.85
N ASN A 46 -2.20 -4.38 -24.84
CA ASN A 46 -1.01 -3.76 -25.44
C ASN A 46 0.12 -3.53 -24.44
N THR A 47 -0.19 -3.64 -23.15
CA THR A 47 0.76 -3.54 -22.04
C THR A 47 0.70 -4.78 -21.13
N CYS A 48 1.75 -4.99 -20.33
CA CYS A 48 1.76 -6.05 -19.31
C CYS A 48 0.58 -5.87 -18.34
N ASP A 49 0.26 -4.63 -17.98
CA ASP A 49 -0.85 -4.30 -17.10
C ASP A 49 -2.22 -4.62 -17.73
N ASP A 50 -2.38 -4.46 -19.05
CA ASP A 50 -3.62 -4.87 -19.75
C ASP A 50 -3.83 -6.39 -19.67
N VAL A 51 -2.78 -7.19 -19.89
CA VAL A 51 -2.86 -8.66 -19.78
C VAL A 51 -3.23 -9.07 -18.35
N ARG A 52 -2.60 -8.45 -17.35
CA ARG A 52 -2.88 -8.69 -15.93
C ARG A 52 -4.32 -8.34 -15.58
N GLU A 53 -4.82 -7.21 -16.06
CA GLU A 53 -6.21 -6.79 -15.86
C GLU A 53 -7.19 -7.76 -16.53
N ALA A 54 -6.92 -8.22 -17.75
CA ALA A 54 -7.74 -9.20 -18.45
C ALA A 54 -7.81 -10.54 -17.69
N TYR A 55 -6.67 -11.05 -17.24
CA TYR A 55 -6.59 -12.26 -16.42
C TYR A 55 -7.38 -12.10 -15.12
N ARG A 56 -7.23 -10.94 -14.46
CA ARG A 56 -7.94 -10.61 -13.23
C ARG A 56 -9.46 -10.60 -13.42
N ARG A 57 -9.97 -10.01 -14.51
CA ARG A 57 -11.42 -10.02 -14.81
C ARG A 57 -11.98 -11.42 -15.05
N ARG A 58 -11.15 -12.34 -15.55
CA ARG A 58 -11.50 -13.76 -15.69
C ARG A 58 -11.26 -14.62 -14.45
N GLY A 59 -10.66 -14.06 -13.40
CA GLY A 59 -10.25 -14.81 -12.21
C GLY A 59 -9.10 -15.79 -12.48
N TRP A 60 -8.31 -15.55 -13.53
CA TRP A 60 -7.18 -16.39 -13.91
C TRP A 60 -5.92 -15.99 -13.16
N ALA A 61 -5.07 -16.97 -12.85
CA ALA A 61 -3.83 -16.73 -12.13
C ALA A 61 -2.72 -16.23 -13.05
N PHE A 62 -2.09 -15.11 -12.67
CA PHE A 62 -0.92 -14.57 -13.36
C PHE A 62 0.37 -15.17 -12.79
N LYS A 63 0.81 -16.30 -13.35
CA LYS A 63 1.90 -17.12 -12.74
C LYS A 63 3.31 -16.81 -13.25
N ASN A 64 3.46 -16.54 -14.55
CA ASN A 64 4.78 -16.35 -15.14
C ASN A 64 4.81 -15.14 -16.08
N PRO A 65 5.30 -13.97 -15.63
CA PRO A 65 5.44 -12.79 -16.48
C PRO A 65 6.33 -13.04 -17.71
N ASP A 66 7.30 -13.96 -17.64
CA ASP A 66 8.19 -14.26 -18.75
C ASP A 66 7.51 -15.04 -19.89
N THR A 67 6.28 -15.52 -19.71
CA THR A 67 5.49 -16.09 -20.82
C THR A 67 4.72 -15.05 -21.61
N ILE A 68 4.69 -13.80 -21.13
CA ILE A 68 3.92 -12.70 -21.68
C ILE A 68 4.89 -11.70 -22.34
N GLU A 69 4.75 -11.51 -23.64
CA GLU A 69 5.70 -10.71 -24.45
C GLU A 69 5.68 -9.24 -24.04
N GLN A 70 4.50 -8.71 -23.70
CA GLN A 70 4.33 -7.37 -23.16
C GLN A 70 5.14 -7.21 -21.85
N CYS A 71 5.07 -8.19 -20.95
CA CYS A 71 5.77 -8.14 -19.65
C CYS A 71 7.29 -8.32 -19.77
N LYS A 72 7.76 -9.21 -20.66
CA LYS A 72 9.19 -9.32 -21.01
C LYS A 72 9.73 -8.00 -21.55
N ARG A 73 9.02 -7.42 -22.54
CA ARG A 73 9.42 -6.19 -23.22
C ARG A 73 9.45 -5.00 -22.28
N GLU A 74 8.52 -4.93 -21.34
CA GLU A 74 8.46 -3.89 -20.31
C GLU A 74 9.40 -4.12 -19.13
N GLY A 75 10.13 -5.25 -19.11
CA GLY A 75 11.07 -5.61 -18.04
C GLY A 75 10.39 -5.90 -16.71
N PHE A 76 9.17 -6.43 -16.70
CA PHE A 76 8.38 -6.61 -15.48
C PHE A 76 9.09 -7.46 -14.42
N SER A 77 9.66 -8.61 -14.81
CA SER A 77 10.38 -9.51 -13.90
C SER A 77 11.59 -8.85 -13.26
N GLN A 78 12.32 -8.04 -14.03
CA GLN A 78 13.47 -7.28 -13.55
C GLN A 78 13.04 -6.20 -12.55
N LYS A 79 12.03 -5.40 -12.88
CA LYS A 79 11.46 -4.38 -11.98
C LYS A 79 10.99 -4.99 -10.65
N MET A 80 10.32 -6.14 -10.70
CA MET A 80 9.89 -6.86 -9.50
C MET A 80 11.08 -7.33 -8.64
N GLN A 81 12.19 -7.72 -9.28
CA GLN A 81 13.39 -8.16 -8.58
C GLN A 81 14.14 -6.99 -7.95
N GLU A 82 14.21 -5.84 -8.62
CA GLU A 82 14.79 -4.60 -8.10
C GLU A 82 14.00 -4.09 -6.89
N GLN A 83 12.66 -4.10 -6.98
CA GLN A 83 11.76 -3.67 -5.91
C GLN A 83 11.68 -4.64 -4.72
N LYS A 84 12.26 -5.85 -4.83
CA LYS A 84 12.15 -6.90 -3.79
C LYS A 84 12.65 -6.45 -2.42
N ASN A 85 13.65 -5.56 -2.38
CA ASN A 85 14.27 -5.07 -1.15
C ASN A 85 13.90 -3.62 -0.82
N GLU A 86 12.93 -3.06 -1.54
CA GLU A 86 12.44 -1.70 -1.30
C GLU A 86 11.37 -1.68 -0.20
N GLY A 87 11.19 -0.51 0.41
CA GLY A 87 10.11 -0.22 1.34
C GLY A 87 9.24 0.92 0.82
N CYS A 88 7.97 0.94 1.22
CA CYS A 88 7.04 1.99 0.83
C CYS A 88 6.91 3.05 1.92
N GLN A 89 7.08 4.33 1.57
CA GLN A 89 6.71 5.45 2.44
C GLN A 89 5.32 5.98 2.06
N VAL A 90 4.35 5.80 2.95
CA VAL A 90 2.97 6.29 2.76
C VAL A 90 2.72 7.46 3.71
N TYR A 91 2.24 8.58 3.16
CA TYR A 91 1.85 9.77 3.91
C TYR A 91 0.70 10.49 3.21
N GLY A 92 -0.17 11.14 3.98
CA GLY A 92 -1.31 11.87 3.45
C GLY A 92 -2.46 11.91 4.45
N PHE A 93 -3.63 12.32 3.96
CA PHE A 93 -4.86 12.37 4.72
C PHE A 93 -5.91 11.51 4.03
N LEU A 94 -6.71 10.79 4.82
CA LEU A 94 -7.83 10.00 4.35
C LEU A 94 -9.12 10.59 4.91
N GLU A 95 -10.03 10.99 4.03
CA GLU A 95 -11.39 11.37 4.44
C GLU A 95 -12.25 10.12 4.59
N VAL A 96 -12.77 9.92 5.81
CA VAL A 96 -13.60 8.76 6.14
C VAL A 96 -14.91 9.18 6.77
N ASN A 97 -15.93 8.33 6.65
CA ASN A 97 -17.18 8.49 7.38
C ASN A 97 -16.93 8.30 8.89
N LYS A 98 -17.66 9.06 9.72
CA LYS A 98 -17.59 8.98 11.19
C LYS A 98 -18.42 7.80 11.73
N VAL A 99 -18.10 6.60 11.27
CA VAL A 99 -18.71 5.32 11.65
C VAL A 99 -17.59 4.29 11.79
N ALA A 100 -17.92 3.10 12.29
CA ALA A 100 -16.97 2.00 12.30
C ALA A 100 -16.48 1.68 10.87
N GLY A 101 -15.17 1.51 10.71
CA GLY A 101 -14.55 1.27 9.42
C GLY A 101 -13.19 0.59 9.54
N ASN A 102 -12.63 0.26 8.38
CA ASN A 102 -11.34 -0.41 8.26
C ASN A 102 -10.61 0.16 7.05
N PHE A 103 -9.40 0.66 7.25
CA PHE A 103 -8.45 0.89 6.18
C PHE A 103 -7.22 0.04 6.40
N HIS A 104 -6.60 -0.40 5.32
CA HIS A 104 -5.48 -1.34 5.40
C HIS A 104 -4.47 -1.14 4.29
N PHE A 105 -3.22 -1.43 4.62
CA PHE A 105 -2.10 -1.53 3.71
C PHE A 105 -1.77 -3.00 3.53
N ALA A 106 -1.97 -3.51 2.32
CA ALA A 106 -1.62 -4.87 1.97
C ALA A 106 -0.99 -4.87 0.57
N PRO A 107 -0.14 -5.87 0.26
CA PRO A 107 0.46 -6.02 -1.06
C PRO A 107 -0.59 -6.28 -2.14
N GLY A 108 -0.27 -5.90 -3.38
CA GLY A 108 -1.17 -6.11 -4.53
C GLY A 108 -1.98 -4.88 -4.92
N LYS A 109 -2.53 -4.90 -6.14
CA LYS A 109 -3.56 -3.93 -6.52
C LYS A 109 -4.84 -4.28 -5.76
N SER A 110 -5.37 -3.32 -5.02
CA SER A 110 -6.68 -3.43 -4.39
C SER A 110 -7.78 -3.25 -5.44
N PHE A 111 -8.80 -4.12 -5.42
CA PHE A 111 -9.97 -3.96 -6.27
C PHE A 111 -11.25 -4.31 -5.52
N GLN A 112 -12.35 -3.66 -5.92
CA GLN A 112 -13.68 -4.04 -5.47
C GLN A 112 -14.27 -5.02 -6.48
N GLN A 113 -14.60 -6.23 -6.02
CA GLN A 113 -15.42 -7.18 -6.77
C GLN A 113 -16.60 -7.56 -5.88
N SER A 114 -17.82 -7.35 -6.37
CA SER A 114 -19.06 -7.68 -5.66
C SER A 114 -19.17 -7.11 -4.23
N HIS A 115 -18.79 -5.84 -4.04
CA HIS A 115 -18.80 -5.14 -2.73
C HIS A 115 -17.78 -5.66 -1.69
N VAL A 116 -16.83 -6.50 -2.09
CA VAL A 116 -15.74 -6.98 -1.22
C VAL A 116 -14.40 -6.44 -1.73
N HIS A 117 -13.55 -5.99 -0.79
CA HIS A 117 -12.16 -5.62 -1.09
C HIS A 117 -11.31 -6.88 -1.27
N VAL A 118 -10.83 -7.11 -2.48
CA VAL A 118 -9.94 -8.23 -2.83
C VAL A 118 -8.58 -7.66 -3.23
N HIS A 119 -7.51 -8.33 -2.81
CA HIS A 119 -6.15 -8.01 -3.23
C HIS A 119 -5.63 -9.11 -4.16
N ASP A 120 -5.05 -8.71 -5.28
CA ASP A 120 -4.29 -9.64 -6.12
C ASP A 120 -2.88 -9.83 -5.55
N LEU A 121 -2.75 -10.88 -4.73
CA LEU A 121 -1.49 -11.28 -4.10
C LEU A 121 -0.69 -12.26 -4.96
N GLN A 122 -1.21 -12.66 -6.12
CA GLN A 122 -0.64 -13.74 -6.93
C GLN A 122 0.67 -13.30 -7.59
N SER A 123 0.83 -12.00 -7.86
CA SER A 123 2.06 -11.43 -8.44
C SER A 123 3.23 -11.34 -7.46
N PHE A 124 3.00 -11.43 -6.14
CA PHE A 124 4.01 -11.10 -5.13
C PHE A 124 4.62 -12.31 -4.42
N GLY A 125 4.12 -13.53 -4.67
CA GLY A 125 4.59 -14.72 -3.96
C GLY A 125 4.36 -14.57 -2.45
N LEU A 126 3.16 -14.92 -2.00
CA LEU A 126 2.67 -14.65 -0.65
C LEU A 126 3.58 -15.04 0.50
N ASP A 127 4.47 -16.00 0.28
CA ASP A 127 5.27 -16.64 1.31
C ASP A 127 6.51 -15.83 1.74
N ASN A 128 6.80 -14.68 1.11
CA ASN A 128 8.04 -13.91 1.38
C ASN A 128 7.83 -12.40 1.61
N ILE A 129 6.61 -11.96 1.92
CA ILE A 129 6.34 -10.53 2.10
C ILE A 129 6.67 -10.12 3.54
N ASN A 130 7.58 -9.16 3.67
CA ASN A 130 7.95 -8.55 4.95
C ASN A 130 6.98 -7.42 5.29
N MET A 131 6.24 -7.57 6.40
CA MET A 131 5.28 -6.58 6.89
C MET A 131 5.83 -5.74 8.06
N THR A 132 7.15 -5.69 8.21
CA THR A 132 7.83 -4.77 9.14
C THR A 132 7.48 -3.33 8.75
N HIS A 133 7.12 -2.50 9.73
CA HIS A 133 6.67 -1.14 9.47
C HIS A 133 6.97 -0.21 10.64
N TYR A 134 7.10 1.07 10.31
CA TYR A 134 7.27 2.16 11.25
C TYR A 134 6.14 3.16 11.08
N ILE A 135 5.30 3.31 12.10
CA ILE A 135 4.23 4.32 12.13
C ILE A 135 4.86 5.62 12.62
N LYS A 136 5.22 6.49 11.67
CA LYS A 136 5.77 7.80 12.00
C LYS A 136 4.73 8.66 12.73
N HIS A 137 3.53 8.73 12.19
CA HIS A 137 2.43 9.52 12.76
C HIS A 137 1.07 9.00 12.28
N LEU A 138 0.11 8.87 13.19
CA LEU A 138 -1.30 8.60 12.88
C LEU A 138 -2.22 9.36 13.83
N SER A 139 -3.06 10.23 13.28
CA SER A 139 -4.00 11.06 14.03
C SER A 139 -5.39 11.03 13.40
N PHE A 140 -6.40 11.41 14.20
CA PHE A 140 -7.80 11.52 13.76
C PHE A 140 -8.30 12.94 13.96
N GLY A 141 -8.35 13.73 12.89
CA GLY A 141 -8.81 15.13 12.93
C GLY A 141 -7.65 16.13 12.97
N ARG A 142 -7.83 17.24 13.69
CA ARG A 142 -6.86 18.34 13.74
C ARG A 142 -5.96 18.25 14.96
N ASP A 143 -4.67 18.48 14.80
CA ASP A 143 -3.76 18.55 15.94
C ASP A 143 -4.06 19.75 16.86
N TYR A 144 -3.73 19.58 18.13
CA TYR A 144 -3.75 20.65 19.14
C TYR A 144 -2.56 20.50 20.09
N PRO A 145 -2.11 21.57 20.77
CA PRO A 145 -0.98 21.52 21.68
C PRO A 145 -1.16 20.47 22.78
N GLY A 146 -0.17 19.58 22.93
CA GLY A 146 -0.16 18.53 23.95
C GLY A 146 -0.93 17.25 23.58
N ILE A 147 -1.47 17.13 22.37
CA ILE A 147 -2.02 15.86 21.90
C ILE A 147 -0.91 14.80 21.84
N VAL A 148 -1.22 13.59 22.30
CA VAL A 148 -0.35 12.41 22.20
C VAL A 148 -1.13 11.33 21.46
N ASN A 149 -0.68 10.97 20.26
CA ASN A 149 -1.28 9.88 19.50
C ASN A 149 -0.60 8.55 19.87
N PRO A 150 -1.34 7.54 20.33
CA PRO A 150 -0.75 6.29 20.82
C PRO A 150 0.14 5.50 19.85
N LEU A 151 0.02 5.74 18.54
CA LEU A 151 0.76 5.02 17.50
C LEU A 151 1.95 5.80 16.93
N ASP A 152 2.16 7.05 17.33
CA ASP A 152 3.28 7.85 16.83
C ASP A 152 4.63 7.25 17.26
N GLY A 153 5.55 7.11 16.30
CA GLY A 153 6.87 6.54 16.53
C GLY A 153 6.89 5.03 16.81
N THR A 154 5.82 4.30 16.46
CA THR A 154 5.75 2.85 16.72
C THR A 154 6.55 2.07 15.67
N ASP A 155 7.58 1.33 16.11
CA ASP A 155 8.34 0.39 15.29
C ASP A 155 7.86 -1.05 15.52
N VAL A 156 7.58 -1.77 14.44
CA VAL A 156 7.08 -3.15 14.48
C VAL A 156 7.87 -4.01 13.50
N THR A 157 8.65 -4.94 14.04
CA THR A 157 9.37 -5.96 13.27
C THR A 157 8.53 -7.21 13.08
N ALA A 158 8.28 -7.59 11.83
CA ALA A 158 7.64 -8.85 11.49
C ALA A 158 8.59 -10.02 11.78
N GLN A 159 8.16 -10.93 12.66
CA GLN A 159 8.95 -12.11 13.04
C GLN A 159 8.95 -13.21 11.97
N GLN A 160 7.95 -13.18 11.09
CA GLN A 160 7.74 -14.14 10.02
C GLN A 160 7.26 -13.40 8.78
N ALA A 161 7.44 -14.02 7.61
CA ALA A 161 6.79 -13.54 6.40
C ALA A 161 5.26 -13.62 6.56
N SER A 162 4.56 -12.77 5.80
CA SER A 162 3.09 -12.87 5.69
C SER A 162 2.35 -12.59 7.01
N MET A 163 2.95 -11.76 7.88
CA MET A 163 2.29 -11.31 9.11
C MET A 163 1.12 -10.35 8.82
N MET A 164 0.07 -10.47 9.61
CA MET A 164 -1.08 -9.59 9.63
C MET A 164 -1.10 -8.83 10.96
N PHE A 165 -1.01 -7.51 10.90
CA PHE A 165 -1.06 -6.61 12.05
C PHE A 165 -2.40 -5.89 12.08
N GLN A 166 -3.10 -5.93 13.20
CA GLN A 166 -4.38 -5.26 13.40
C GLN A 166 -4.28 -4.26 14.54
N TYR A 167 -4.64 -3.02 14.25
CA TYR A 167 -4.76 -1.93 15.19
C TYR A 167 -6.24 -1.61 15.38
N PHE A 168 -6.78 -1.99 16.53
CA PHE A 168 -8.14 -1.65 16.93
C PHE A 168 -8.14 -0.29 17.60
N VAL A 169 -8.60 0.71 16.86
CA VAL A 169 -8.60 2.11 17.26
C VAL A 169 -9.99 2.52 17.74
N LYS A 170 -10.07 3.07 18.95
CA LYS A 170 -11.30 3.67 19.48
C LYS A 170 -11.15 5.19 19.50
N VAL A 171 -11.88 5.86 18.62
CA VAL A 171 -11.81 7.30 18.39
C VAL A 171 -12.82 8.01 19.30
N VAL A 172 -12.35 8.99 20.06
CA VAL A 172 -13.13 9.78 21.02
C VAL A 172 -13.14 11.25 20.59
N PRO A 173 -14.30 11.81 20.21
CA PRO A 173 -14.43 13.23 19.91
C PRO A 173 -14.00 14.09 21.11
N THR A 174 -13.14 15.07 20.85
CA THR A 174 -12.56 15.96 21.85
C THR A 174 -12.73 17.42 21.43
N VAL A 175 -13.05 18.28 22.38
CA VAL A 175 -13.10 19.73 22.16
C VAL A 175 -11.97 20.37 22.96
N TYR A 176 -11.05 21.03 22.27
CA TYR A 176 -9.98 21.80 22.87
C TYR A 176 -10.27 23.29 22.73
N MET A 177 -10.13 24.03 23.83
CA MET A 177 -10.32 25.48 23.85
C MET A 177 -8.97 26.13 24.11
N LYS A 178 -8.51 26.94 23.16
CA LYS A 178 -7.29 27.73 23.31
C LYS A 178 -7.52 28.88 24.29
N VAL A 179 -6.42 29.42 24.80
CA VAL A 179 -6.42 30.57 25.74
C VAL A 179 -7.02 31.82 25.09
N ASP A 180 -6.92 31.97 23.77
CA ASP A 180 -7.52 33.05 22.98
C ASP A 180 -9.02 32.85 22.68
N GLY A 181 -9.62 31.74 23.14
CA GLY A 181 -11.01 31.39 22.93
C GLY A 181 -11.29 30.60 21.65
N GLU A 182 -10.30 30.31 20.80
CA GLU A 182 -10.48 29.46 19.63
C GLU A 182 -10.85 28.04 20.04
N VAL A 183 -11.93 27.50 19.46
CA VAL A 183 -12.41 26.15 19.74
C VAL A 183 -11.99 25.20 18.61
N VAL A 184 -11.15 24.22 18.95
CA VAL A 184 -10.72 23.15 18.06
C VAL A 184 -11.55 21.90 18.35
N ARG A 185 -12.36 21.48 17.37
CA ARG A 185 -13.06 20.18 17.40
C ARG A 185 -12.19 19.14 16.73
N THR A 186 -11.78 18.14 17.48
CA THR A 186 -10.84 17.11 17.06
C THR A 186 -11.16 15.76 17.70
N ASN A 187 -10.26 14.79 17.64
CA ASN A 187 -10.40 13.51 18.29
C ASN A 187 -9.10 13.12 19.01
N GLN A 188 -9.27 12.32 20.04
CA GLN A 188 -8.22 11.49 20.62
C GLN A 188 -8.55 10.03 20.30
N PHE A 189 -7.62 9.11 20.53
CA PHE A 189 -7.94 7.70 20.41
C PHE A 189 -7.13 6.84 21.38
N SER A 190 -7.63 5.63 21.61
CA SER A 190 -6.87 4.53 22.20
C SER A 190 -6.69 3.41 21.19
N VAL A 191 -5.70 2.55 21.40
CA VAL A 191 -5.37 1.46 20.47
C VAL A 191 -5.14 0.14 21.22
N THR A 192 -5.59 -0.95 20.61
CA THR A 192 -5.17 -2.32 20.96
C THR A 192 -4.55 -2.98 19.73
N ARG A 193 -3.40 -3.64 19.88
CA ARG A 193 -2.67 -4.27 18.77
C ARG A 193 -2.80 -5.79 18.83
N HIS A 194 -3.11 -6.42 17.71
CA HIS A 194 -3.08 -7.86 17.51
C HIS A 194 -2.20 -8.20 16.30
N GLU A 195 -1.55 -9.35 16.35
CA GLU A 195 -0.74 -9.84 15.24
C GLU A 195 -0.94 -11.35 15.07
N LYS A 196 -0.96 -11.81 13.82
CA LYS A 196 -1.03 -13.25 13.49
C LYS A 196 -0.39 -13.51 12.14
N ILE A 197 -0.03 -14.75 11.87
CA ILE A 197 0.44 -15.16 10.55
C ILE A 197 -0.79 -15.32 9.63
N ALA A 198 -0.76 -14.72 8.44
CA ALA A 198 -1.81 -14.89 7.44
C ALA A 198 -1.56 -16.18 6.64
N ASN A 199 -2.10 -17.29 7.14
CA ASN A 199 -2.02 -18.60 6.48
C ASN A 199 -3.22 -18.81 5.56
N GLY A 200 -3.30 -18.12 4.41
CA GLY A 200 -4.27 -18.48 3.37
C GLY A 200 -4.58 -17.44 2.31
N LEU A 201 -4.70 -17.91 1.06
CA LEU A 201 -5.27 -17.20 -0.09
C LEU A 201 -6.81 -17.20 -0.11
N ILE A 202 -7.45 -18.06 0.70
CA ILE A 202 -8.89 -18.36 0.63
C ILE A 202 -9.41 -18.65 2.05
N GLY A 203 -10.35 -17.85 2.55
CA GLY A 203 -11.10 -18.09 3.81
C GLY A 203 -10.81 -17.12 4.98
N ASP A 204 -11.43 -17.39 6.13
CA ASP A 204 -11.46 -16.61 7.40
C ASP A 204 -10.08 -16.28 8.03
N GLN A 205 -8.98 -16.70 7.40
CA GLN A 205 -7.63 -16.57 7.95
C GLN A 205 -6.98 -15.21 7.69
N GLY A 206 -7.60 -14.35 6.85
CA GLY A 206 -7.15 -12.98 6.60
C GLY A 206 -5.93 -12.89 5.67
N LEU A 207 -5.58 -11.67 5.26
CA LEU A 207 -4.48 -11.39 4.34
C LEU A 207 -3.30 -10.76 5.08
N PRO A 208 -2.04 -10.98 4.64
CA PRO A 208 -0.91 -10.27 5.20
C PRO A 208 -1.04 -8.78 4.94
N GLY A 209 -0.75 -7.95 5.94
CA GLY A 209 -1.05 -6.54 5.87
C GLY A 209 -1.03 -5.82 7.21
N VAL A 210 -1.16 -4.50 7.16
CA VAL A 210 -1.38 -3.62 8.30
C VAL A 210 -2.80 -3.09 8.22
N PHE A 211 -3.63 -3.42 9.20
CA PHE A 211 -5.06 -3.10 9.23
C PHE A 211 -5.35 -2.15 10.39
N VAL A 212 -6.03 -1.04 10.13
CA VAL A 212 -6.49 -0.09 11.13
C VAL A 212 -8.01 -0.14 11.16
N LEU A 213 -8.54 -0.83 12.17
CA LEU A 213 -9.96 -0.96 12.42
C LEU A 213 -10.36 0.13 13.40
N TYR A 214 -11.06 1.15 12.91
CA TYR A 214 -11.45 2.28 13.73
C TYR A 214 -12.96 2.26 14.00
N ASP A 215 -13.31 2.72 15.19
CA ASP A 215 -14.71 2.91 15.59
C ASP A 215 -14.81 4.19 16.43
N THR A 216 -15.85 4.97 16.17
CA THR A 216 -16.09 6.24 16.84
C THR A 216 -16.99 6.02 18.03
N CYS A 217 -16.49 6.30 19.23
CA CYS A 217 -17.29 6.35 20.45
C CYS A 217 -18.36 7.44 20.27
N HIS A 218 -19.61 7.02 20.13
CA HIS A 218 -20.73 7.94 20.20
C HIS A 218 -20.98 8.23 21.69
N PRO A 219 -21.00 9.51 22.11
CA PRO A 219 -21.59 9.81 23.40
C PRO A 219 -23.04 9.34 23.32
N GLU A 220 -23.42 8.40 24.20
CA GLU A 220 -24.80 7.95 24.33
C GLU A 220 -25.69 9.20 24.41
N LYS A 221 -26.63 9.30 23.48
CA LYS A 221 -27.73 10.26 23.63
C LYS A 221 -28.60 9.73 24.77
N ASN A 222 -28.30 10.17 25.99
CA ASN A 222 -29.28 10.16 27.08
C ASN A 222 -30.40 11.16 26.78
#